data_AF-A0AAV9XK05-F1
#
_entry.id   AF-A0AAV9XK05-F1
#
_cell.length_a   1.000
_cell.length_b   1.000
_cell.length_c   1.000
_cell.angle_alpha   90.00
_cell.angle_beta   90.00
_cell.angle_gamma   90.00
#
_symmetry.space_group_name_H-M   'P 1'
#
loop_
_entity.id
_entity.type
_entity.pdbx_description
1 polymer ?
#
loop_
_entity_poly.entity_id
_entity_poly.type
_entity_poly.pdbx_seq_one_letter_code
_entity_poly.pdbx_strand_id
1 'polypeptide(L)'
;MKLLSLVDILTITACVELATAVKIAASHSQVHTSGCTRDNCLRAMIARKTAATPFCPGFMASTATATTSLGPWATQCKMNHSRISSACKCMFPPTPT
;
A
#
# COMPACT_ATOMS: atom_id res chain seq x y z
N MET A 1 -36.15 33.19 17.05
CA MET A 1 -35.23 32.26 17.75
C MET A 1 -35.73 30.85 17.44
N LYS A 2 -35.25 30.24 16.36
CA LYS A 2 -35.72 28.92 15.91
C LYS A 2 -34.95 27.88 16.75
N LEU A 3 -35.63 27.20 17.67
CA LEU A 3 -35.05 26.09 18.42
C LEU A 3 -34.70 24.99 17.40
N LEU A 4 -33.40 24.73 17.21
CA LEU A 4 -32.94 23.53 16.51
C LEU A 4 -33.23 22.33 17.41
N SER A 5 -33.90 21.32 16.85
CA SER A 5 -34.35 20.15 17.60
C SER A 5 -33.18 19.19 17.85
N LEU A 6 -33.19 18.45 18.97
CA LEU A 6 -32.14 17.46 19.31
C LEU A 6 -31.95 16.38 18.23
N VAL A 7 -32.97 16.17 17.37
CA VAL A 7 -32.92 15.27 16.21
C VAL A 7 -31.98 15.80 15.11
N ASP A 8 -31.87 17.12 14.95
CA ASP A 8 -30.98 17.75 13.96
C ASP A 8 -29.50 17.60 14.37
N ILE A 9 -29.19 17.61 15.67
CA ILE A 9 -27.82 17.44 16.18
C ILE A 9 -27.31 16.02 15.92
N LEU A 10 -28.15 15.00 16.18
CA LEU A 10 -27.75 13.59 16.00
C LEU A 10 -27.54 13.23 14.53
N THR A 11 -28.26 13.90 13.61
CA THR A 11 -28.12 13.71 12.17
C THR A 11 -26.83 14.34 11.62
N ILE A 12 -26.35 15.44 12.21
CA ILE A 12 -25.08 16.07 11.80
C ILE A 12 -23.87 15.24 12.24
N THR A 13 -23.93 14.54 13.38
CA THR A 13 -22.81 13.73 13.90
C THR A 13 -22.49 12.52 13.02
N ALA A 14 -23.47 11.92 12.35
CA ALA A 14 -23.25 10.78 11.46
C ALA A 14 -22.60 11.16 10.11
N CYS A 15 -22.70 12.43 9.67
CA CYS A 15 -22.16 12.87 8.39
C CYS A 15 -20.64 13.15 8.42
N VAL A 16 -20.05 13.38 9.60
CA VAL A 16 -18.63 13.73 9.73
C VAL A 16 -17.70 12.51 9.60
N GLU A 17 -18.17 11.29 9.88
CA GLU A 17 -17.33 10.09 9.80
C GLU A 17 -17.10 9.55 8.37
N LEU A 18 -17.86 10.00 7.37
CA LEU A 18 -17.74 9.48 6.00
C LEU A 18 -16.81 10.30 5.08
N ALA A 19 -16.26 11.43 5.54
CA ALA A 19 -15.68 12.47 4.67
C ALA A 19 -14.14 12.67 4.77
N THR A 20 -13.33 11.69 5.18
CA THR A 20 -11.85 11.81 5.08
C THR A 20 -11.12 10.64 4.41
N ALA A 21 -11.83 9.72 3.76
CA ALA A 21 -11.22 8.60 3.04
C ALA A 21 -10.96 8.86 1.54
N VAL A 22 -10.82 10.12 1.09
CA VAL A 22 -10.30 10.38 -0.27
C VAL A 22 -8.78 10.51 -0.19
N LYS A 23 -8.12 9.36 -0.04
CA LYS A 23 -6.73 9.25 -0.49
C LYS A 23 -6.77 9.34 -2.01
N ILE A 24 -6.44 10.50 -2.56
CA ILE A 24 -6.05 10.60 -3.97
C ILE A 24 -4.70 9.87 -4.08
N ALA A 25 -4.76 8.53 -4.12
CA ALA A 25 -3.73 7.73 -4.70
C ALA A 25 -3.78 8.07 -6.19
N ALA A 26 -2.95 9.02 -6.60
CA ALA A 26 -2.64 9.20 -8.01
C ALA A 26 -2.22 7.83 -8.57
N SER A 27 -3.14 7.16 -9.24
CA SER A 27 -2.86 6.05 -10.14
C SER A 27 -2.20 6.68 -11.35
N HIS A 28 -0.91 6.97 -11.22
CA HIS A 28 -0.09 7.21 -12.38
C HIS A 28 -0.02 5.86 -13.09
N SER A 29 -0.88 5.67 -14.10
CA SER A 29 -0.70 4.63 -15.10
C SER A 29 0.59 4.97 -15.85
N GLN A 30 1.73 4.64 -15.24
CA GLN A 30 3.01 4.70 -15.93
C GLN A 30 2.95 3.63 -17.00
N VAL A 31 3.06 4.07 -18.25
CA VAL A 31 3.31 3.21 -19.41
C VAL A 31 4.42 2.24 -19.00
N HIS A 32 4.05 0.96 -18.88
CA HIS A 32 4.95 -0.12 -18.54
C HIS A 32 5.99 -0.24 -19.67
N THR A 33 7.11 0.45 -19.53
CA THR A 33 8.35 -0.12 -20.04
C THR A 33 8.55 -1.43 -19.28
N SER A 34 9.10 -2.46 -19.92
CA SER A 34 9.30 -3.81 -19.35
C SER A 34 10.35 -3.85 -18.25
N GLY A 35 10.28 -2.91 -17.32
CA GLY A 35 11.23 -2.65 -16.26
C GLY A 35 10.56 -2.52 -14.91
N CYS A 36 11.38 -2.66 -13.89
CA CYS A 36 10.95 -2.57 -12.51
C CYS A 36 10.60 -1.15 -12.10
N THR A 37 9.39 -0.96 -11.57
CA THR A 37 8.93 0.34 -11.08
C THR A 37 9.88 0.83 -9.99
N ARG A 38 10.60 1.92 -10.29
CA ARG A 38 11.57 2.58 -9.38
C ARG A 38 10.86 3.40 -8.30
N ASP A 39 9.83 2.84 -7.67
CA ASP A 39 9.12 3.51 -6.59
C ASP A 39 9.88 3.42 -5.25
N ASN A 40 9.38 4.16 -4.24
CA ASN A 40 9.97 4.16 -2.91
C ASN A 40 9.99 2.76 -2.27
N CYS A 41 9.07 1.88 -2.65
CA CYS A 41 9.02 0.50 -2.17
C CYS A 41 10.23 -0.29 -2.66
N LEU A 42 10.46 -0.32 -3.98
CA LEU A 42 11.61 -1.00 -4.57
C LEU A 42 12.93 -0.38 -4.08
N ARG A 43 13.02 0.96 -4.02
CA ARG A 43 14.23 1.64 -3.51
C ARG A 43 14.54 1.22 -2.07
N ALA A 44 13.53 1.13 -1.22
CA ALA A 44 13.72 0.74 0.18
C ALA A 44 14.17 -0.71 0.33
N MET A 45 13.66 -1.63 -0.48
CA MET A 45 14.06 -3.04 -0.45
C MET A 45 15.47 -3.26 -1.01
N ILE A 46 15.86 -2.55 -2.07
CA ILE A 46 17.24 -2.56 -2.58
C ILE A 46 18.21 -2.03 -1.52
N ALA A 47 17.88 -0.91 -0.87
CA ALA A 47 18.72 -0.33 0.18
C ALA A 47 18.90 -1.26 1.39
N ARG A 48 17.92 -2.16 1.62
CA ARG A 48 17.90 -3.12 2.72
C ARG A 48 17.84 -4.56 2.19
N LYS A 49 18.65 -4.87 1.17
CA LYS A 49 18.63 -6.15 0.46
C LYS A 49 18.73 -7.36 1.38
N THR A 50 19.56 -7.29 2.42
CA THR A 50 19.74 -8.36 3.42
C THR A 50 18.45 -8.72 4.14
N ALA A 51 17.58 -7.73 4.42
CA ALA A 51 16.26 -7.97 5.00
C ALA A 51 15.22 -8.38 3.95
N ALA A 52 15.36 -7.91 2.70
CA ALA A 52 14.45 -8.25 1.62
C ALA A 52 14.61 -9.71 1.13
N THR A 53 15.84 -10.25 1.12
CA THR A 53 16.14 -11.60 0.65
C THR A 53 15.35 -12.71 1.36
N PRO A 54 15.33 -12.81 2.69
CA PRO A 54 14.52 -13.84 3.37
C PRO A 54 13.02 -13.49 3.38
N PHE A 55 12.66 -12.22 3.25
CA PHE A 55 11.28 -11.76 3.30
C PHE A 55 10.49 -12.08 2.01
N CYS A 56 11.07 -11.76 0.85
CA CYS A 56 10.36 -11.82 -0.42
C CYS A 56 9.84 -13.22 -0.79
N PRO A 57 10.59 -14.32 -0.61
CA PRO A 57 10.07 -15.67 -0.88
C PRO A 57 8.85 -16.02 -0.03
N GLY A 58 8.89 -15.74 1.27
CA GLY A 58 7.77 -16.00 2.18
C GLY A 58 6.55 -15.14 1.89
N PHE A 59 6.76 -13.86 1.58
CA PHE A 59 5.69 -12.93 1.21
C PHE A 59 5.04 -13.29 -0.12
N MET A 60 5.83 -13.74 -1.11
CA MET A 60 5.30 -14.13 -2.43
C MET A 60 4.59 -15.49 -2.43
N ALA A 61 4.96 -16.40 -1.52
CA ALA A 61 4.31 -17.70 -1.38
C ALA A 61 2.96 -17.61 -0.66
N SER A 62 2.72 -16.57 0.13
CA SER A 62 1.54 -16.42 0.98
C SER A 62 0.58 -15.37 0.42
N THR A 63 -0.73 -15.62 0.52
CA THR A 63 -1.72 -14.55 0.30
C THR A 63 -1.80 -13.65 1.53
N ALA A 64 -0.86 -12.71 1.62
CA ALA A 64 -0.85 -11.69 2.65
C ALA A 64 -1.98 -10.68 2.41
N THR A 65 -2.97 -10.63 3.29
CA THR A 65 -4.06 -9.61 3.29
C THR A 65 -3.95 -8.65 4.46
N ALA A 66 -3.30 -9.05 5.55
CA ALA A 66 -3.08 -8.21 6.72
C ALA A 66 -1.97 -7.18 6.45
N THR A 67 -2.14 -5.95 6.91
CA THR A 67 -1.10 -4.92 6.79
C THR A 67 0.11 -5.17 7.70
N THR A 68 -0.05 -5.96 8.75
CA THR A 68 1.03 -6.38 9.65
C THR A 68 2.07 -7.26 8.96
N SER A 69 1.65 -8.05 7.95
CA SER A 69 2.56 -8.90 7.18
C SER A 69 3.43 -8.14 6.18
N LEU A 70 3.22 -6.83 6.03
CA LEU A 70 4.04 -5.96 5.19
C LEU A 70 5.41 -5.66 5.82
N GLY A 71 5.59 -5.96 7.10
CA GLY A 71 6.86 -5.78 7.82
C GLY A 71 7.41 -4.35 7.74
N PRO A 72 8.75 -4.16 7.66
CA PRO A 72 9.39 -2.84 7.66
C PRO A 72 9.25 -2.08 6.33
N TRP A 73 8.47 -2.62 5.38
CA TRP A 73 8.24 -2.04 4.06
C TRP A 73 6.97 -1.20 4.02
N ALA A 74 6.08 -1.36 5.00
CA ALA A 74 4.72 -0.85 4.99
C ALA A 74 4.63 0.65 4.63
N THR A 75 5.42 1.53 5.26
CA THR A 75 5.44 2.96 4.97
C THR A 75 5.91 3.26 3.55
N GLN A 76 7.02 2.65 3.12
CA GLN A 76 7.63 2.91 1.80
C GLN A 76 6.78 2.36 0.66
N CYS A 77 6.02 1.30 0.95
CA CYS A 77 5.10 0.63 0.04
C CYS A 77 3.65 1.11 0.22
N LYS A 78 3.41 2.20 0.96
CA LYS A 78 2.08 2.81 1.16
C LYS A 78 1.01 1.83 1.66
N MET A 79 1.39 0.91 2.55
CA MET A 79 0.51 -0.14 3.09
C MET A 79 -0.13 -1.02 1.99
N ASN A 80 0.53 -1.15 0.83
CA ASN A 80 -0.02 -1.81 -0.35
C ASN A 80 0.76 -3.09 -0.67
N HIS A 81 0.09 -4.24 -0.54
CA HIS A 81 0.66 -5.56 -0.83
C HIS A 81 1.14 -5.70 -2.27
N SER A 82 0.40 -5.18 -3.26
CA SER A 82 0.77 -5.26 -4.67
C SER A 82 2.09 -4.56 -4.96
N ARG A 83 2.39 -3.46 -4.27
CA ARG A 83 3.70 -2.78 -4.37
C ARG A 83 4.84 -3.64 -3.83
N ILE A 84 4.61 -4.34 -2.72
CA ILE A 84 5.59 -5.29 -2.17
C ILE A 84 5.81 -6.46 -3.12
N SER A 85 4.73 -7.08 -3.63
CA SER A 85 4.83 -8.17 -4.59
C SER A 85 5.58 -7.74 -5.85
N SER A 86 5.29 -6.54 -6.37
CA SER A 86 5.99 -5.98 -7.53
C SER A 86 7.48 -5.75 -7.24
N ALA A 87 7.81 -5.19 -6.09
CA ALA A 87 9.20 -4.95 -5.70
C ALA A 87 9.98 -6.26 -5.51
N CYS A 88 9.37 -7.27 -4.88
CA CYS A 88 9.98 -8.58 -4.70
C CYS A 88 10.23 -9.31 -6.03
N LYS A 89 9.26 -9.31 -6.96
CA LYS A 89 9.45 -9.84 -8.33
C LYS A 89 10.60 -9.13 -9.06
N CYS A 90 10.80 -7.86 -8.75
CA CYS A 90 11.86 -7.05 -9.34
C CYS A 90 13.25 -7.30 -8.76
N MET A 91 13.34 -7.63 -7.47
CA MET A 91 14.59 -7.99 -6.84
C MET A 91 15.03 -9.42 -7.17
N PHE A 92 14.05 -10.31 -7.34
CA PHE A 92 14.24 -11.73 -7.57
C PHE A 92 13.40 -12.17 -8.78
N PRO A 93 13.78 -11.73 -10.00
CA PRO A 93 13.10 -12.19 -11.20
C PRO A 93 13.27 -13.71 -11.33
N PRO A 94 12.27 -14.44 -11.88
CA PRO A 94 12.47 -15.83 -12.24
C PRO A 94 13.66 -15.92 -13.19
N THR A 95 14.50 -16.93 -13.00
CA THR A 95 15.61 -17.19 -13.92
C THR A 95 15.03 -17.44 -15.31
N PRO A 96 15.47 -16.70 -16.35
CA PRO A 96 15.03 -16.98 -17.71
C PRO A 96 15.48 -18.39 -18.08
N THR A 97 14.53 -19.24 -18.44
CA THR A 97 14.73 -20.59 -19.00
C THR A 97 15.12 -20.54 -20.46
#